data_AF-A0A238BPM6-F1
#
_entry.id   AF-A0A238BPM6-F1
#
_cell.length_a   1.000
_cell.length_b   1.000
_cell.length_c   1.000
_cell.angle_alpha   90.00
_cell.angle_beta   90.00
_cell.angle_gamma   90.00
#
_symmetry.space_group_name_H-M   'P 1'
#
loop_
_entity.id
_entity.type
_entity.pdbx_description
1 polymer ?
#
loop_
_entity_poly.entity_id
_entity_poly.type
_entity_poly.pdbx_seq_one_letter_code
_entity_poly.pdbx_strand_id
1 'polypeptide(L)'
;MIIADFMEASGIFAGIEGGATQSRLLFVDETGKRIGEWSQSGLNYCLDGFDMVADRIAKWIKMAKKEVGIIGPLAAVVMIY
;
A
#
# COMPACT_ATOMS: atom_id res chain seq x y z
N MET A 1 4.21 15.36 -24.84
CA MET A 1 3.29 15.39 -23.69
C MET A 1 3.07 13.95 -23.29
N ILE A 2 3.75 13.47 -22.25
CA ILE A 2 3.53 12.10 -21.75
C ILE A 2 2.30 12.19 -20.84
N ILE A 3 1.16 11.73 -21.34
CA ILE A 3 0.01 11.48 -20.49
C ILE A 3 0.41 10.21 -19.72
N ALA A 4 0.76 10.36 -18.44
CA ALA A 4 0.80 9.21 -17.56
C ALA A 4 -0.66 8.77 -17.43
N ASP A 5 -0.99 7.59 -17.95
CA ASP A 5 -2.32 7.01 -17.78
C ASP A 5 -2.51 6.73 -16.29
N PHE A 6 -3.28 7.59 -15.63
CA PHE A 6 -3.63 7.40 -14.24
C PHE A 6 -4.69 6.30 -14.12
N MET A 7 -4.50 5.39 -13.17
CA MET A 7 -5.45 4.33 -12.89
C MET A 7 -6.42 4.80 -11.80
N GLU A 8 -7.73 4.73 -12.07
CA GLU A 8 -8.74 4.90 -11.03
C GLU A 8 -8.65 3.77 -10.02
N ALA A 9 -8.82 4.08 -8.73
CA ALA A 9 -8.75 3.08 -7.67
C ALA A 9 -9.89 2.04 -7.74
N SER A 10 -10.98 2.33 -8.45
CA SER A 10 -12.06 1.37 -8.72
C SER A 10 -11.52 0.21 -9.54
N GLY A 11 -11.42 -0.98 -8.95
CA GLY A 11 -10.88 -2.19 -9.61
C GLY A 11 -9.47 -2.57 -9.17
N ILE A 12 -8.86 -1.85 -8.23
CA ILE A 12 -7.54 -2.17 -7.66
C ILE A 12 -7.69 -2.67 -6.23
N PHE A 13 -7.07 -3.82 -5.95
CA PHE A 13 -7.04 -4.46 -4.64
C PHE A 13 -5.61 -4.49 -4.12
N ALA A 14 -5.46 -4.37 -2.80
CA ALA A 14 -4.17 -4.31 -2.14
C ALA A 14 -4.08 -5.32 -0.99
N GLY A 15 -2.92 -5.96 -0.86
CA GLY A 15 -2.59 -6.81 0.28
C GLY A 15 -1.25 -6.42 0.88
N ILE A 16 -1.16 -6.47 2.21
CA ILE A 16 0.10 -6.32 2.94
C ILE A 16 0.36 -7.60 3.73
N GLU A 17 1.51 -8.21 3.48
CA GLU A 17 2.08 -9.27 4.30
C GLU A 17 3.10 -8.63 5.25
N GLY A 18 2.87 -8.73 6.56
CA GLY A 18 3.78 -8.22 7.59
C GLY A 18 4.58 -9.34 8.25
N GLY A 19 5.85 -9.08 8.53
CA GLY A 19 6.73 -9.98 9.29
C GLY A 19 7.75 -9.21 10.14
N ALA A 20 8.60 -9.94 10.86
CA ALA A 20 9.64 -9.31 11.70
C ALA A 20 10.80 -8.72 10.89
N THR A 21 11.20 -9.39 9.82
CA THR A 21 12.40 -9.03 9.04
C THR A 21 12.04 -8.36 7.72
N GLN A 22 11.02 -8.87 7.04
CA GLN A 22 10.51 -8.31 5.78
C GLN A 22 9.00 -8.22 5.81
N SER A 23 8.50 -7.27 5.04
CA SER A 23 7.08 -7.11 4.74
C SER A 23 6.91 -6.88 3.24
N ARG A 24 5.76 -7.24 2.69
CA ARG A 24 5.42 -7.09 1.28
C ARG A 24 4.10 -6.34 1.08
N LEU A 25 4.06 -5.49 0.07
CA LEU A 25 2.87 -4.81 -0.41
C LEU A 25 2.63 -5.26 -1.86
N LEU A 26 1.40 -5.67 -2.17
CA LEU A 26 1.00 -6.10 -3.50
C LEU A 26 -0.25 -5.33 -3.93
N PHE A 27 -0.23 -4.78 -5.15
CA PHE A 27 -1.43 -4.30 -5.85
C PHE A 27 -1.78 -5.24 -7.00
N VAL A 28 -3.06 -5.58 -7.11
CA VAL A 28 -3.63 -6.37 -8.20
C VAL A 28 -4.86 -5.69 -8.78
N ASP A 29 -5.15 -5.92 -10.05
CA ASP A 29 -6.43 -5.54 -10.63
C ASP A 29 -7.51 -6.61 -10.40
N GLU A 30 -8.73 -6.33 -10.83
CA GLU A 30 -9.90 -7.22 -10.78
C GLU A 30 -9.74 -8.56 -11.52
N THR A 31 -8.77 -8.68 -12.42
CA THR A 31 -8.43 -9.93 -13.11
C THR A 31 -7.39 -10.75 -12.34
N GLY A 32 -6.85 -10.21 -11.24
CA GLY A 32 -5.77 -10.79 -10.47
C GLY A 32 -4.38 -10.51 -11.05
N LYS A 33 -4.26 -9.67 -12.07
CA LYS A 33 -2.96 -9.28 -12.62
C LYS A 33 -2.25 -8.36 -11.64
N ARG A 34 -0.96 -8.61 -11.41
CA ARG A 34 -0.11 -7.76 -10.56
C ARG A 34 0.16 -6.43 -11.23
N ILE A 35 -0.14 -5.36 -10.51
CA ILE A 35 0.15 -3.97 -10.90
C ILE A 35 1.52 -3.57 -10.36
N GLY A 36 1.84 -3.98 -9.13
CA GLY A 36 3.13 -3.69 -8.50
C GLY A 36 3.31 -4.49 -7.20
N GLU A 37 4.58 -4.73 -6.85
CA GLU A 37 4.98 -5.43 -5.64
C GLU A 37 6.20 -4.75 -5.04
N TRP A 38 6.15 -4.49 -3.73
CA TRP A 38 7.22 -3.82 -2.99
C TRP A 38 7.58 -4.65 -1.76
N SER A 39 8.85 -4.59 -1.37
CA SER A 39 9.35 -5.16 -0.11
C SER A 39 10.02 -4.07 0.72
N GLN A 40 9.79 -4.08 2.02
CA GLN A 40 10.49 -3.22 2.97
C GLN A 40 10.78 -3.97 4.28
N SER A 41 11.37 -3.27 5.26
CA SER A 41 11.62 -3.81 6.59
C SER A 41 10.34 -4.29 7.30
N GLY A 42 10.52 -5.05 8.38
CA GLY A 42 9.43 -5.64 9.14
C GLY A 42 8.41 -4.64 9.69
N LEU A 43 7.18 -5.11 9.84
CA LEU A 43 6.04 -4.41 10.43
C LEU A 43 5.67 -5.04 11.78
N ASN A 44 6.70 -5.35 12.60
CA ASN A 44 6.51 -6.05 13.87
C ASN A 44 5.97 -5.12 14.96
N TYR A 45 4.64 -5.01 15.05
CA TYR A 45 3.99 -4.15 16.04
C TYR A 45 4.27 -4.57 17.49
N CYS A 46 4.64 -5.84 17.74
CA CYS A 46 5.01 -6.30 19.08
C CYS A 46 6.31 -5.67 19.58
N LEU A 47 7.19 -5.24 18.67
CA LEU A 47 8.45 -4.55 19.01
C LEU A 47 8.35 -3.04 18.80
N ASP A 48 7.74 -2.62 17.69
CA ASP A 48 7.75 -1.22 17.24
C ASP A 48 6.55 -0.41 17.75
N GLY A 49 5.50 -1.08 18.24
CA GLY A 49 4.25 -0.46 18.69
C GLY A 49 3.23 -0.22 17.57
N PHE A 50 1.95 -0.19 17.95
CA PHE A 50 0.82 -0.07 17.04
C PHE A 50 0.87 1.22 16.19
N ASP A 51 0.98 2.38 16.84
CA ASP A 51 0.93 3.68 16.15
C ASP A 51 2.03 3.83 15.11
N MET A 52 3.23 3.35 15.43
CA MET A 52 4.38 3.39 14.53
C MET A 52 4.16 2.52 13.30
N VAL A 53 3.66 1.29 13.49
CA VAL A 53 3.40 0.37 12.38
C VAL A 53 2.25 0.88 11.51
N ALA A 54 1.19 1.44 12.11
CA ALA A 54 0.07 2.03 11.38
C ALA A 54 0.52 3.21 10.48
N ASP A 55 1.33 4.13 11.01
CA ASP A 55 1.88 5.25 10.24
C ASP A 55 2.79 4.77 9.10
N ARG A 56 3.65 3.77 9.34
CA ARG A 56 4.51 3.18 8.30
C ARG A 56 3.70 2.56 7.18
N ILE A 57 2.65 1.80 7.50
CA ILE A 57 1.75 1.20 6.49
C ILE A 57 1.07 2.30 5.66
N ALA A 58 0.52 3.33 6.32
CA ALA A 58 -0.16 4.43 5.64
C ALA A 58 0.78 5.18 4.67
N LYS A 59 2.02 5.45 5.10
CA LYS A 59 3.04 6.08 4.25
C LYS A 59 3.44 5.18 3.08
N TRP A 60 3.60 3.89 3.32
CA TRP A 60 3.98 2.93 2.28
C TRP A 60 2.94 2.85 1.17
N ILE A 61 1.65 2.73 1.51
CA ILE A 61 0.55 2.70 0.55
C ILE A 61 0.53 4.00 -0.29
N LYS A 62 0.72 5.16 0.35
CA LYS A 62 0.76 6.45 -0.36
C LYS A 62 1.89 6.53 -1.37
N MET A 63 3.09 6.06 -1.01
CA MET A 63 4.25 6.04 -1.91
C MET A 63 4.03 5.09 -3.09
N ALA A 64 3.59 3.86 -2.81
CA ALA A 64 3.32 2.86 -3.85
C ALA A 64 2.25 3.33 -4.84
N LYS A 65 1.13 3.88 -4.36
CA LYS A 65 0.08 4.45 -5.24
C LYS A 65 0.62 5.52 -6.16
N LYS A 66 1.46 6.42 -5.64
CA LYS A 66 2.06 7.50 -6.41
C LYS A 66 2.99 6.95 -7.50
N GLU A 67 3.76 5.91 -7.20
CA GLU A 67 4.69 5.28 -8.13
C GLU A 67 3.98 4.64 -9.33
N VAL A 68 2.84 3.98 -9.10
CA VAL A 68 2.04 3.33 -10.17
C VAL A 68 0.89 4.20 -10.70
N GLY A 69 0.82 5.47 -10.34
CA GLY A 69 -0.17 6.41 -10.88
C GLY A 69 -1.62 6.10 -10.48
N ILE A 70 -1.87 5.51 -9.30
CA ILE A 70 -3.23 5.24 -8.81
C ILE A 70 -3.81 6.48 -8.13
N ILE A 71 -4.91 7.00 -8.68
CA ILE A 71 -5.68 8.13 -8.13
C ILE A 71 -6.93 7.58 -7.42
N GLY A 72 -7.25 8.14 -6.24
CA GLY A 72 -8.47 7.81 -5.51
C GLY A 72 -8.30 7.85 -3.98
N PRO A 73 -9.40 7.97 -3.22
CA PRO A 73 -9.36 8.12 -1.77
C PRO A 73 -8.74 6.90 -1.07
N LEU A 74 -8.02 7.16 0.04
CA LEU A 74 -7.63 6.12 1.01
C LEU A 74 -8.86 5.79 1.87
N ALA A 75 -9.88 5.16 1.28
CA ALA A 75 -11.13 4.87 1.99
C ALA A 75 -10.92 3.96 3.22
N ALA A 76 -9.80 3.24 3.30
CA ALA A 76 -9.46 2.32 4.38
C ALA A 76 -8.47 2.87 5.44
N VAL A 77 -8.00 4.11 5.34
CA VAL A 77 -7.08 4.71 6.35
C VAL A 77 -7.75 5.87 7.08
N VAL A 78 -9.01 5.67 7.49
CA VAL A 78 -9.61 6.53 8.52
C VAL A 78 -9.06 6.05 9.86
N MET A 79 -8.03 6.74 10.34
CA MET A 79 -7.60 6.66 11.73
C MET A 79 -8.75 7.21 12.60
N ILE A 80 -9.46 6.31 13.28
CA ILE A 80 -10.30 6.69 14.41
C ILE A 80 -9.44 6.46 15.65
N TYR A 81 -9.19 7.56 16.38
CA TYR A 81 -8.43 7.61 17.63
C TYR A 81 -9.01 6.70 18.71
#